data_AF-A0A957TK36-F1
#
_entry.id   AF-A0A957TK36-F1
#
_cell.length_a   1.000
_cell.length_b   1.000
_cell.length_c   1.000
_cell.angle_alpha   90.00
_cell.angle_beta   90.00
_cell.angle_gamma   90.00
#
_symmetry.space_group_name_H-M   'P 1'
#
loop_
_entity.id
_entity.type
_entity.pdbx_description
1 polymer ?
#
loop_
_entity_poly.entity_id
_entity_poly.type
_entity_poly.pdbx_seq_one_letter_code
_entity_poly.pdbx_strand_id
1 'polypeptide(L)'
;MANINDLFPERANIESRQALIELIFNLLDQNDAVEWENETVYTFLQSLAAWLNDADGFYQNMAEKTDPNTASWQLFADALQAAAYYE
;
A
#
# COMPACT_ATOMS: atom_id res chain seq x y z
N MET A 1 12.48 -12.68 2.98
CA MET A 1 12.07 -11.50 2.21
C MET A 1 10.87 -11.93 1.39
N ALA A 2 9.69 -11.38 1.69
CA ALA A 2 8.46 -11.70 0.97
C ALA A 2 8.59 -11.24 -0.50
N ASN A 3 8.01 -12.01 -1.42
CA ASN A 3 8.03 -11.67 -2.85
C ASN A 3 7.11 -10.47 -3.07
N ILE A 4 7.50 -9.51 -3.92
CA ILE A 4 6.65 -8.35 -4.28
C ILE A 4 5.28 -8.76 -4.83
N ASN A 5 5.21 -9.93 -5.45
CA ASN A 5 3.97 -10.54 -5.95
C ASN A 5 3.10 -11.17 -4.84
N ASP A 6 3.68 -11.49 -3.67
CA ASP A 6 2.93 -11.88 -2.47
C ASP A 6 2.38 -10.64 -1.74
N LEU A 7 2.98 -9.44 -1.95
CA LEU A 7 2.51 -8.18 -1.39
C LEU A 7 1.22 -7.70 -2.11
N PHE A 8 1.13 -7.95 -3.42
CA PHE A 8 0.05 -7.46 -4.28
C PHE A 8 -0.29 -8.49 -5.38
N PRO A 9 -0.98 -9.60 -5.06
CA PRO A 9 -1.28 -10.63 -6.06
C PRO A 9 -2.09 -10.10 -7.25
N GLU A 10 -2.86 -9.02 -7.05
CA GLU A 10 -3.43 -8.19 -8.12
C GLU A 10 -3.46 -6.73 -7.66
N ARG A 11 -2.39 -5.96 -7.91
CA ARG A 11 -2.36 -4.52 -7.63
C ARG A 11 -3.52 -3.82 -8.36
N ALA A 12 -4.51 -3.37 -7.59
CA ALA A 12 -5.65 -2.65 -8.15
C ALA A 12 -5.20 -1.31 -8.73
N ASN A 13 -5.76 -0.95 -9.90
CA ASN A 13 -5.54 0.36 -10.51
C ASN A 13 -6.49 1.40 -9.87
N ILE A 14 -5.94 2.29 -9.05
CA ILE A 14 -6.66 3.31 -8.26
C ILE A 14 -6.44 4.68 -8.89
N GLU A 15 -7.36 5.07 -9.77
CA GLU A 15 -7.28 6.36 -10.50
C GLU A 15 -8.22 7.43 -9.94
N SER A 16 -9.00 7.13 -8.90
CA SER A 16 -9.98 8.08 -8.35
C SER A 16 -10.07 8.03 -6.83
N ARG A 17 -10.55 9.15 -6.26
CA ARG A 17 -10.89 9.23 -4.82
C ARG A 17 -11.89 8.15 -4.40
N GLN A 18 -12.86 7.82 -5.26
CA GLN A 18 -13.88 6.82 -4.95
C GLN A 18 -13.26 5.42 -4.85
N ALA A 19 -12.39 5.07 -5.80
CA ALA A 19 -11.66 3.80 -5.77
C ALA A 19 -10.75 3.70 -4.52
N LEU A 20 -10.12 4.80 -4.11
CA LEU A 20 -9.33 4.84 -2.87
C LEU A 20 -10.21 4.61 -1.63
N ILE A 21 -11.39 5.23 -1.56
CA ILE A 21 -12.33 5.03 -0.45
C ILE A 21 -12.77 3.57 -0.36
N GLU A 22 -13.08 2.95 -1.51
CA GLU A 22 -13.44 1.53 -1.58
C GLU A 22 -12.32 0.62 -1.10
N LEU A 23 -11.07 0.91 -1.49
CA LEU A 23 -9.90 0.18 -0.99
C LEU A 23 -9.76 0.30 0.53
N ILE A 24 -9.94 1.50 1.10
CA ILE A 24 -9.84 1.71 2.54
C ILE A 24 -10.89 0.90 3.30
N PHE A 25 -12.14 0.88 2.82
CA PHE A 25 -13.17 0.03 3.44
C PHE A 25 -12.83 -1.46 3.31
N ASN A 26 -12.32 -1.90 2.17
CA ASN A 26 -11.88 -3.29 2.00
C ASN A 26 -10.72 -3.66 2.94
N LEU A 27 -9.79 -2.75 3.21
CA LEU A 27 -8.70 -2.95 4.16
C LEU A 27 -9.22 -3.10 5.60
N LEU A 28 -10.22 -2.30 5.99
CA LEU A 28 -10.88 -2.40 7.29
C LEU A 28 -11.62 -3.74 7.43
N ASP A 29 -12.39 -4.14 6.42
CA ASP A 29 -13.11 -5.43 6.42
C ASP A 29 -12.13 -6.62 6.48
N GLN A 30 -10.96 -6.50 5.84
CA GLN A 30 -9.91 -7.52 5.91
C GLN A 30 -9.21 -7.58 7.26
N ASN A 31 -9.02 -6.45 7.96
CA ASN A 31 -8.47 -6.43 9.31
C ASN A 31 -9.32 -7.26 10.29
N ASP A 32 -10.64 -7.27 10.10
CA ASP A 32 -11.55 -8.08 10.92
C ASP A 32 -11.41 -9.59 10.63
N ALA A 33 -10.81 -9.96 9.49
CA ALA A 33 -10.63 -11.35 9.05
C ALA A 33 -9.18 -11.87 9.17
N VAL A 34 -8.19 -10.97 9.06
CA VAL A 34 -6.74 -11.23 9.11
C VAL A 34 -6.08 -10.11 9.90
N GLU A 35 -5.38 -10.48 10.98
CA GLU A 35 -4.69 -9.54 11.86
C GLU A 35 -3.58 -8.81 11.07
N TRP A 36 -3.60 -7.47 11.08
CA TRP A 36 -2.54 -6.66 10.49
C TRP A 36 -1.23 -6.86 11.23
N GLU A 37 -0.09 -6.80 10.54
CA GLU A 37 1.22 -6.81 11.20
C GLU A 37 1.41 -5.53 12.05
N ASN A 38 0.83 -4.42 11.59
CA ASN A 38 0.93 -3.10 12.21
C ASN A 38 -0.34 -2.66 12.93
N GLU A 39 -0.63 -3.32 14.05
CA GLU A 39 -1.88 -3.12 14.81
C GLU A 39 -2.00 -1.76 15.51
N THR A 40 -0.89 -1.05 15.72
CA THR A 40 -0.92 0.27 16.37
C THR A 40 -0.81 1.39 15.36
N VAL A 41 -1.42 2.54 15.66
CA VAL A 41 -1.25 3.76 14.85
C VAL A 41 0.22 4.15 14.72
N TYR A 42 1.03 3.92 15.76
CA TYR A 42 2.46 4.23 15.72
C TYR A 42 3.19 3.36 14.69
N THR A 43 3.03 2.03 14.80
CA THR A 43 3.68 1.08 13.88
C THR A 43 3.16 1.29 12.46
N PHE A 44 1.85 1.42 12.26
CA PHE A 44 1.27 1.69 10.93
C PHE A 44 1.83 2.98 10.28
N LEU A 45 1.96 4.07 11.02
CA LEU A 45 2.50 5.32 10.46
C LEU A 45 4.02 5.26 10.23
N GLN A 46 4.75 4.51 11.05
CA GLN A 46 6.16 4.21 10.82
C GLN A 46 6.30 3.42 9.50
N SER A 47 5.48 2.39 9.35
CA SER A 47 5.41 1.46 8.24
C SER A 47 5.04 2.13 6.91
N LEU A 48 4.09 3.06 6.97
CA LEU A 48 3.72 3.92 5.85
C LEU A 48 4.88 4.82 5.40
N ALA A 49 5.60 5.40 6.37
CA ALA A 49 6.63 6.39 6.10
C ALA A 49 7.89 5.78 5.51
N ALA A 50 8.35 4.63 6.01
CA ALA A 50 9.53 4.00 5.43
C ALA A 50 9.22 3.39 4.05
N TRP A 51 7.97 2.95 3.79
CA TRP A 51 7.63 2.41 2.48
C TRP A 51 7.65 3.51 1.42
N LEU A 52 7.09 4.69 1.75
CA LEU A 52 7.15 5.87 0.89
C LEU A 52 8.60 6.32 0.63
N ASN A 53 9.50 6.17 1.60
CA ASN A 53 10.91 6.49 1.44
C ASN A 53 11.60 5.55 0.43
N ASP A 54 11.17 4.29 0.36
CA ASP A 54 11.78 3.26 -0.49
C ASP A 54 10.96 2.96 -1.77
N ALA A 55 9.86 3.69 -2.00
CA ALA A 55 8.90 3.48 -3.09
C ALA A 55 9.52 3.56 -4.50
N ASP A 56 10.60 4.33 -4.67
CA ASP A 56 11.37 4.38 -5.93
C ASP A 56 11.81 2.99 -6.38
N GLY A 57 12.30 2.16 -5.44
CA GLY A 57 12.75 0.80 -5.73
C GLY A 57 11.60 -0.13 -6.11
N PHE A 58 10.44 0.05 -5.50
CA PHE A 58 9.23 -0.72 -5.82
C PHE A 58 8.79 -0.47 -7.27
N TYR A 59 8.61 0.79 -7.67
CA TYR A 59 8.10 1.12 -9.00
C TYR A 59 9.08 0.84 -10.14
N GLN A 60 10.39 0.97 -9.90
CA GLN A 60 11.41 0.60 -10.87
C GLN A 60 11.36 -0.89 -11.24
N ASN A 61 11.06 -1.76 -10.28
CA ASN A 61 11.10 -3.21 -10.46
C ASN A 61 9.82 -3.80 -11.08
N MET A 62 8.68 -3.10 -10.99
CA MET A 62 7.39 -3.60 -11.49
C MET A 62 7.03 -3.13 -12.91
N ALA A 63 7.90 -2.36 -13.58
CA ALA A 63 7.62 -1.72 -14.88
C ALA A 63 6.32 -0.87 -14.88
N GLU A 64 6.02 -0.26 -13.73
CA GLU A 64 4.77 0.45 -13.50
C GLU A 64 4.84 1.91 -13.93
N LYS A 65 3.68 2.48 -14.21
CA LYS A 65 3.55 3.87 -14.69
C LYS A 65 3.40 4.89 -13.55
N THR A 66 3.44 4.45 -12.30
CA THR A 66 3.29 5.34 -11.15
C THR A 66 4.63 5.98 -10.83
N ASP A 67 4.69 7.30 -10.89
CA ASP A 67 5.85 8.08 -10.45
C ASP A 67 5.70 8.39 -8.94
N PRO A 68 6.57 7.88 -8.06
CA PRO A 68 6.50 8.13 -6.62
C PRO A 68 6.74 9.60 -6.25
N ASN A 69 7.35 10.39 -7.15
CA ASN A 69 7.57 11.82 -6.94
C ASN A 69 6.35 12.68 -7.33
N THR A 70 5.32 12.05 -7.90
CA THR A 70 4.07 12.71 -8.28
C THR A 70 2.93 12.14 -7.44
N ALA A 71 2.32 12.99 -6.61
CA ALA A 71 1.17 12.60 -5.81
C ALA A 71 0.05 12.02 -6.69
N SER A 72 -0.39 10.80 -6.38
CA SER A 72 -1.44 10.09 -7.10
C SER A 72 -2.28 9.23 -6.16
N TRP A 73 -3.51 8.92 -6.55
CA TRP A 73 -4.36 8.01 -5.77
C TRP A 73 -3.77 6.61 -5.68
N GLN A 74 -3.09 6.18 -6.75
CA GLN A 74 -2.39 4.92 -6.78
C GLN A 74 -1.23 4.87 -5.78
N LEU A 75 -0.37 5.90 -5.74
CA LEU A 75 0.71 5.98 -4.76
C LEU A 75 0.20 5.87 -3.33
N PHE A 76 -0.92 6.54 -3.03
CA PHE A 76 -1.52 6.47 -1.70
C PHE A 76 -2.11 5.09 -1.40
N ALA A 77 -2.76 4.47 -2.37
CA ALA A 77 -3.30 3.12 -2.26
C ALA A 77 -2.22 2.07 -1.99
N ASP A 78 -1.09 2.15 -2.71
CA ASP A 78 0.04 1.23 -2.53
C ASP A 78 0.65 1.40 -1.14
N ALA A 79 0.87 2.65 -0.70
CA ALA A 79 1.42 2.94 0.62
C ALA A 79 0.52 2.43 1.76
N LEU A 80 -0.80 2.64 1.68
CA LEU A 80 -1.75 2.17 2.70
C LEU A 80 -1.77 0.64 2.82
N GLN A 81 -1.77 -0.06 1.70
CA GLN A 81 -1.72 -1.52 1.67
C GLN A 81 -0.38 -2.03 2.19
N ALA A 82 0.73 -1.41 1.77
CA ALA A 82 2.04 -1.74 2.29
C ALA A 82 2.07 -1.57 3.81
N ALA A 83 1.66 -0.42 4.35
CA ALA A 83 1.65 -0.19 5.80
C ALA A 83 0.74 -1.14 6.60
N ALA A 84 -0.35 -1.62 6.02
CA ALA A 84 -1.30 -2.54 6.68
C ALA A 84 -0.73 -3.96 6.81
N TYR A 85 -0.08 -4.45 5.75
CA TYR A 85 0.41 -5.83 5.68
C TYR A 85 1.92 -5.97 5.86
N TYR A 86 2.65 -4.85 5.84
CA TYR A 86 4.10 -4.79 5.82
C TYR A 86 4.67 -3.54 6.51
N GLU A 87 5.96 -3.69 6.82
CA GLU A 87 6.88 -2.93 7.70
C GLU A 87 6.78 -3.20 9.19
#